data_AF-A0A8J3G1G4-F1
#
_entry.id   AF-A0A8J3G1G4-F1
#
_cell.length_a   1.000
_cell.length_b   1.000
_cell.length_c   1.000
_cell.angle_alpha   90.00
_cell.angle_beta   90.00
_cell.angle_gamma   90.00
#
_symmetry.space_group_name_H-M   'P 1'
#
loop_
_entity.id
_entity.type
_entity.pdbx_description
1 polymer ?
#
loop_
_entity_poly.entity_id
_entity_poly.type
_entity_poly.pdbx_seq_one_letter_code
_entity_poly.pdbx_strand_id
1 'polypeptide(L)'
;MSTRIRYTEEFKREAVSQVVERGHSVASVAGRLGVSTKSLYDWTKRYNDKGSKRSKEADEVKALKAELKRVTEERDILKKAAAYFASQSR
;
A
#
# COMPACT_ATOMS: atom_id res chain seq x y z
N MET A 1 1.18 31.38 24.37
CA MET A 1 1.94 30.36 23.61
C MET A 1 1.04 29.15 23.46
N SER A 2 0.50 28.85 22.27
CA SER A 2 -0.33 27.67 22.07
C SER A 2 0.54 26.47 21.72
N THR A 3 0.72 25.55 22.66
CA THR A 3 1.51 24.34 22.49
C THR A 3 0.78 23.39 21.54
N ARG A 4 1.26 23.24 20.30
CA ARG A 4 0.71 22.25 19.37
C ARG A 4 1.02 20.85 19.90
N ILE A 5 0.00 20.17 20.42
CA ILE A 5 0.09 18.75 20.81
C ILE A 5 0.42 17.93 19.56
N ARG A 6 1.56 17.22 19.59
CA ARG A 6 1.96 16.29 18.53
C ARG A 6 1.62 14.87 18.97
N TYR A 7 0.72 14.24 18.22
CA TYR A 7 0.41 12.81 18.39
C TYR A 7 1.37 11.95 17.58
N THR A 8 1.73 10.78 18.12
CA THR A 8 2.55 9.77 17.42
C THR A 8 1.78 9.19 16.23
N GLU A 9 2.49 8.62 15.25
CA GLU A 9 1.85 8.05 14.07
C GLU A 9 1.06 6.77 14.39
N GLU A 10 1.54 6.00 15.36
CA GLU A 10 0.89 4.79 15.88
C GLU A 10 -0.47 5.15 16.48
N PHE A 11 -0.52 6.18 17.31
CA PHE A 11 -1.76 6.65 17.93
C PHE A 11 -2.78 7.11 16.88
N LYS A 12 -2.34 7.87 15.87
CA LYS A 12 -3.24 8.31 14.79
C LYS A 12 -3.79 7.13 13.98
N ARG A 13 -2.96 6.12 13.70
CA ARG A 13 -3.39 4.92 12.97
C ARG A 13 -4.43 4.12 13.75
N GLU A 14 -4.20 3.93 15.05
CA GLU A 14 -5.15 3.21 15.90
C GLU A 14 -6.49 3.96 16.01
N ALA A 15 -6.45 5.29 16.18
CA ALA A 15 -7.64 6.13 16.19
C ALA A 15 -8.43 6.02 14.87
N VAL A 16 -7.75 5.96 13.73
CA VAL A 16 -8.39 5.78 12.43
C VAL A 16 -8.92 4.35 12.22
N SER A 17 -8.21 3.32 12.69
CA SER A 17 -8.70 1.92 12.66
C SER A 17 -10.02 1.77 13.42
N GLN A 18 -10.18 2.43 14.57
CA GLN A 18 -11.47 2.43 15.28
C GLN A 18 -12.63 3.00 14.45
N VAL A 19 -12.37 3.96 13.56
CA VAL A 19 -13.38 4.56 12.70
C VAL A 19 -13.62 3.72 11.44
N VAL A 20 -12.56 3.32 10.76
CA VAL A 20 -12.63 2.67 9.44
C VAL A 20 -12.91 1.17 9.55
N GLU A 21 -12.23 0.47 10.45
CA GLU A 21 -12.33 -0.99 10.58
C GLU A 21 -13.46 -1.40 11.53
N ARG A 22 -13.60 -0.67 12.66
CA ARG A 22 -14.62 -0.98 13.69
C ARG A 22 -15.93 -0.21 13.53
N GLY A 23 -16.00 0.72 12.56
CA GLY A 23 -17.22 1.45 12.22
C GLY A 23 -17.72 2.44 13.28
N HIS A 24 -16.88 2.83 14.24
CA HIS A 24 -17.29 3.84 15.24
C HIS A 24 -17.37 5.23 14.62
N SER A 25 -18.29 6.06 15.15
CA SER A 25 -18.37 7.46 14.71
C SER A 25 -17.15 8.25 15.14
N VAL A 26 -16.71 9.18 14.28
CA VAL A 26 -15.58 10.08 14.55
C VAL A 26 -15.79 10.86 15.85
N ALA A 27 -17.02 11.31 16.11
CA ALA A 27 -17.35 12.03 17.34
C ALA A 27 -17.17 11.17 18.60
N SER A 28 -17.60 9.90 18.56
CA SER A 28 -17.43 8.97 19.68
C SER A 28 -15.96 8.69 19.96
N VAL A 29 -15.18 8.37 18.93
CA VAL A 29 -13.75 8.06 19.06
C VAL A 29 -12.97 9.29 19.53
N ALA A 30 -13.27 10.48 18.99
CA ALA A 30 -12.64 11.73 19.40
C ALA A 30 -12.89 12.05 20.88
N GLY A 31 -14.13 11.87 21.35
CA GLY A 31 -14.49 12.04 22.75
C GLY A 31 -13.77 11.06 23.68
N ARG A 32 -13.70 9.77 23.31
CA ARG A 32 -12.99 8.74 24.11
C ARG A 32 -11.48 8.98 24.20
N LEU A 33 -10.87 9.44 23.11
CA LEU A 33 -9.42 9.65 23.02
C LEU A 33 -8.98 11.07 23.45
N GLY A 34 -9.92 11.95 23.78
CA GLY A 34 -9.63 13.33 24.17
C GLY A 34 -9.02 14.16 23.04
N VAL A 35 -9.29 13.82 21.78
CA VAL A 35 -8.75 14.51 20.60
C VAL A 35 -9.82 15.35 19.91
N SER A 36 -9.41 16.36 19.16
CA SER A 36 -10.38 17.13 18.38
C SER A 36 -10.97 16.28 17.25
N THR A 37 -12.28 16.39 17.05
CA THR A 37 -13.00 15.74 15.94
C THR A 37 -12.39 16.10 14.59
N LYS A 38 -12.00 17.38 14.42
CA LYS A 38 -11.32 17.88 13.23
C LYS A 38 -10.01 17.12 12.94
N SER A 39 -9.16 16.95 13.95
CA SER A 39 -7.90 16.21 13.81
C SER A 39 -8.16 14.76 13.39
N LEU A 40 -9.19 14.13 13.96
CA LEU A 40 -9.53 12.75 13.64
C LEU A 40 -10.06 12.62 12.20
N TYR A 41 -10.88 13.57 11.72
CA TYR A 41 -11.27 13.63 10.30
C TYR A 41 -10.06 13.79 9.37
N ASP A 42 -9.14 14.69 9.71
CA ASP A 42 -7.93 14.91 8.92
C ASP A 42 -7.05 13.65 8.86
N TRP A 43 -6.95 12.90 9.95
CA TRP A 43 -6.22 11.63 9.98
C TRP A 43 -6.93 10.58 9.13
N THR A 44 -8.24 10.39 9.31
CA THR A 44 -9.02 9.41 8.53
C THR A 44 -8.86 9.65 7.03
N LYS A 45 -8.95 10.90 6.57
CA LYS A 45 -8.71 11.25 5.16
C LYS A 45 -7.30 10.87 4.70
N ARG A 46 -6.27 11.26 5.46
CA ARG A 46 -4.86 11.00 5.12
C ARG A 46 -4.51 9.52 5.07
N TYR A 47 -5.05 8.70 5.98
CA TYR A 47 -4.74 7.26 6.01
C TYR A 47 -5.60 6.45 5.05
N ASN A 48 -6.83 6.89 4.75
CA ASN A 48 -7.66 6.26 3.72
C ASN A 48 -7.03 6.40 2.32
N ASP A 49 -6.57 7.61 1.96
CA ASP A 49 -5.90 7.85 0.68
C ASP A 49 -4.59 7.03 0.55
N LYS A 50 -3.82 6.93 1.63
CA LYS A 50 -2.59 6.12 1.68
C LYS A 50 -2.85 4.61 1.69
N GLY A 51 -4.00 4.15 2.18
CA GLY A 51 -4.40 2.74 2.12
C GLY A 51 -4.76 2.34 0.70
N SER A 52 -5.60 3.15 0.04
CA SER A 52 -5.97 2.96 -1.37
C SER A 52 -4.75 2.99 -2.30
N LYS A 53 -3.84 3.96 -2.11
CA LYS A 53 -2.63 4.07 -2.94
C LYS A 53 -1.69 2.87 -2.77
N ARG A 54 -1.43 2.42 -1.54
CA ARG A 54 -0.58 1.24 -1.28
C ARG A 54 -1.16 -0.05 -1.83
N SER A 55 -2.48 -0.22 -1.80
CA SER A 55 -3.13 -1.40 -2.40
C SER A 55 -2.90 -1.44 -3.91
N LYS A 56 -3.13 -0.30 -4.59
CA LYS A 56 -2.93 -0.19 -6.05
C LYS A 56 -1.48 -0.44 -6.45
N GLU A 57 -0.53 0.16 -5.73
CA GLU A 57 0.91 -0.06 -5.96
C GLU A 57 1.29 -1.54 -5.77
N ALA A 58 0.71 -2.24 -4.79
CA ALA A 58 0.99 -3.66 -4.56
C ALA A 58 0.46 -4.55 -5.69
N ASP A 59 -0.75 -4.28 -6.19
CA ASP A 59 -1.35 -5.01 -7.32
C ASP A 59 -0.54 -4.79 -8.60
N GLU A 60 -0.11 -3.55 -8.87
CA GLU A 60 0.77 -3.21 -10.00
C GLU A 60 2.12 -3.93 -9.91
N VAL A 61 2.75 -3.95 -8.73
CA VAL A 61 4.02 -4.67 -8.52
C VAL A 61 3.86 -6.16 -8.78
N LYS A 62 2.73 -6.76 -8.37
CA LYS A 62 2.44 -8.18 -8.63
C LYS A 62 2.28 -8.46 -10.13
N ALA A 63 1.54 -7.60 -10.84
CA ALA A 63 1.37 -7.71 -12.29
C ALA A 63 2.70 -7.56 -13.04
N LEU A 64 3.52 -6.57 -12.69
CA LEU A 64 4.84 -6.34 -13.28
C LEU A 64 5.79 -7.51 -13.04
N LYS A 65 5.77 -8.12 -11.84
CA LYS A 65 6.60 -9.32 -11.55
C LYS A 65 6.18 -10.53 -12.39
N ALA A 66 4.87 -10.72 -12.61
CA ALA A 66 4.37 -11.80 -13.46
C ALA A 66 4.82 -11.61 -14.92
N GLU A 67 4.72 -10.38 -15.43
CA GLU A 67 5.14 -10.05 -16.79
C GLU A 67 6.65 -10.20 -16.99
N LEU A 68 7.46 -9.71 -16.03
CA LEU A 68 8.91 -9.92 -16.05
C LEU A 68 9.29 -11.40 -16.09
N LYS A 69 8.58 -12.24 -15.34
CA LYS A 69 8.81 -13.69 -15.36
C LYS A 69 8.50 -14.27 -16.74
N ARG A 70 7.34 -13.96 -17.32
CA ARG A 70 6.93 -14.41 -18.66
C ARG A 70 7.96 -14.04 -19.73
N VAL A 71 8.34 -12.76 -19.80
CA VAL A 71 9.30 -12.26 -20.78
C VAL A 71 10.69 -12.88 -20.59
N THR A 72 11.10 -13.13 -19.34
CA THR A 72 12.36 -13.80 -19.03
C THR A 72 12.36 -15.25 -19.53
N GLU A 73 11.27 -15.98 -19.32
CA GLU A 73 11.11 -17.36 -19.80
C GLU A 73 11.11 -17.42 -21.33
N GLU A 74 10.39 -16.53 -22.01
CA GLU A 74 10.39 -16.43 -23.48
C GLU A 74 11.80 -16.19 -24.03
N ARG A 75 12.53 -15.23 -23.45
CA ARG A 75 13.92 -14.96 -23.81
C ARG A 75 14.79 -16.19 -23.63
N ASP A 76 14.62 -16.92 -22.54
CA ASP A 76 15.46 -18.08 -22.23
C ASP A 76 15.15 -19.26 -23.15
N ILE A 77 13.90 -19.45 -23.55
CA ILE A 77 13.50 -20.41 -24.59
C ILE A 77 14.18 -20.06 -25.92
N LEU A 78 14.11 -18.80 -26.34
CA LEU A 78 14.74 -18.34 -27.59
C LEU A 78 16.26 -18.53 -27.57
N LYS A 79 16.92 -18.24 -26.44
CA LYS A 79 18.36 -18.49 -26.27
C LYS A 79 18.70 -19.97 -26.38
N LYS A 80 17.92 -20.85 -25.74
CA LYS A 80 18.10 -22.31 -25.83
C LYS A 80 17.91 -22.81 -27.26
N ALA A 81 16.89 -22.32 -27.97
CA ALA A 81 16.66 -22.67 -29.36
C ALA A 81 17.83 -22.23 -30.26
N ALA A 82 18.28 -20.98 -30.13
CA ALA A 82 19.43 -20.47 -30.89
C ALA A 82 20.71 -21.30 -30.64
N ALA A 83 20.98 -21.67 -29.38
CA ALA A 83 22.11 -22.53 -29.04
C ALA A 83 21.98 -23.93 -29.66
N TYR A 84 20.78 -24.53 -29.64
CA TYR A 84 20.52 -25.81 -30.27
C TYR A 84 20.78 -25.75 -31.78
N PHE A 85 20.20 -24.77 -32.49
CA PHE A 85 20.39 -24.63 -33.94
C PHE A 85 21.84 -24.39 -34.34
N ALA A 86 22.57 -23.55 -33.60
CA ALA A 86 24.00 -23.32 -33.83
C ALA A 86 24.86 -24.58 -33.64
N SER A 87 24.42 -25.54 -32.81
CA SER A 87 25.10 -26.82 -32.60
C SER A 87 24.81 -27.85 -33.70
N GLN A 88 23.68 -27.74 -34.41
CA GLN A 88 23.27 -28.64 -35.48
C GLN A 88 23.82 -28.25 -36.87
N SER A 89 24.32 -27.02 -37.02
CA SER A 89 24.90 -26.52 -38.28
C SER A 89 26.40 -26.81 -38.42
N ARG A 90 26.94 -27.76 -37.65
CA ARG A 90 28.34 -28.20 -37.69
C ARG A 90 28.45 -29.62 -38.22
#